data_AF-A0A3C0JI79-F1
#
_entry.id   AF-A0A3C0JI79-F1
#
_cell.length_a   1.000
_cell.length_b   1.000
_cell.length_c   1.000
_cell.angle_alpha   90.00
_cell.angle_beta   90.00
_cell.angle_gamma   90.00
#
_symmetry.space_group_name_H-M   'P 1'
#
loop_
_entity.id
_entity.type
_entity.pdbx_description
1 polymer ?
#
loop_
_entity_poly.entity_id
_entity_poly.type
_entity_poly.pdbx_seq_one_letter_code
_entity_poly.pdbx_strand_id
1 'polypeptide(L)'
;MFLPNWLKDYKKNQLNGDITAGIIVAVVLVPQAMAYGMLAGLPVEVALYSSTLPLILYAAFGSSRTLAVGPVGLMSLMTGATLIELNINNVNQMVSAAHTLAFLIGILLLSMRVAKLGAVINFLS
;
A
#
# COMPACT_ATOMS: atom_id res chain seq x y z
N MET A 1 -9.59 -1.42 24.55
CA MET A 1 -9.28 -0.01 24.17
C MET A 1 -8.66 -0.03 22.77
N PHE A 2 -9.49 -0.14 21.73
CA PHE A 2 -9.04 -0.34 20.33
C PHE A 2 -9.57 0.73 19.34
N LEU A 3 -10.26 1.77 19.83
CA LEU A 3 -10.76 2.83 18.95
C LEU A 3 -9.58 3.73 18.54
N PRO A 4 -9.28 3.86 17.23
CA PRO A 4 -8.21 4.73 16.77
C PRO A 4 -8.49 6.18 17.19
N ASN A 5 -7.43 6.92 17.54
CA ASN A 5 -7.57 8.24 18.15
C ASN A 5 -8.38 9.21 17.27
N TRP A 6 -8.28 9.08 15.94
CA TRP A 6 -9.06 9.91 15.01
C TRP A 6 -10.58 9.77 15.18
N LEU A 7 -11.05 8.59 15.62
CA LEU A 7 -12.47 8.31 15.79
C LEU A 7 -13.03 8.95 17.06
N LYS A 8 -12.19 9.16 18.08
CA LYS A 8 -12.58 9.84 19.34
C LYS A 8 -12.90 11.31 19.12
N ASP A 9 -12.14 11.98 18.24
CA ASP A 9 -12.29 13.41 17.94
C ASP A 9 -13.09 13.66 16.65
N TYR A 10 -13.81 12.66 16.14
CA TYR A 10 -14.52 12.74 14.87
C TYR A 10 -15.77 13.62 14.96
N LYS A 11 -15.80 14.71 14.18
CA LYS A 11 -16.96 15.61 14.12
C LYS A 11 -17.88 15.19 12.99
N LYS A 12 -19.18 15.06 13.26
CA LYS A 12 -20.20 14.73 12.23
C LYS A 12 -20.16 15.65 11.00
N ASN A 13 -19.77 16.92 11.17
CA ASN A 13 -19.62 17.86 10.06
C ASN A 13 -18.51 17.48 9.06
N GLN A 14 -17.57 16.61 9.44
CA GLN A 14 -16.51 16.12 8.56
C GLN A 14 -16.99 15.00 7.62
N LEU A 15 -18.11 14.34 7.95
CA LEU A 15 -18.59 13.16 7.25
C LEU A 15 -18.84 13.41 5.76
N ASN A 16 -19.50 14.52 5.41
CA ASN A 16 -19.80 14.85 4.02
C ASN A 16 -18.52 15.06 3.19
N GLY A 17 -17.52 15.71 3.80
CA GLY A 17 -16.21 15.91 3.18
C GLY A 17 -15.46 14.59 3.00
N ASP A 18 -15.43 13.75 4.03
CA ASP A 18 -14.75 12.44 3.98
C ASP A 18 -15.41 11.47 3.00
N ILE A 19 -16.74 11.48 2.87
CA ILE A 19 -17.46 10.68 1.85
C ILE A 19 -17.05 11.14 0.44
N THR A 20 -17.04 12.44 0.21
CA THR A 20 -16.69 13.01 -1.11
C THR A 20 -15.24 12.69 -1.46
N ALA A 21 -14.32 12.90 -0.52
CA ALA A 21 -12.91 12.57 -0.67
C ALA A 21 -12.71 11.06 -0.88
N GLY A 22 -13.42 10.21 -0.14
CA GLY A 22 -13.35 8.75 -0.29
C GLY A 22 -13.82 8.27 -1.67
N ILE A 23 -14.89 8.85 -2.21
CA ILE A 23 -15.35 8.55 -3.58
C ILE A 23 -14.28 8.96 -4.60
N ILE A 24 -13.72 10.17 -4.49
CA ILE A 24 -12.67 10.65 -5.40
C ILE A 24 -11.46 9.72 -5.35
N VAL A 25 -10.98 9.39 -4.14
CA VAL A 25 -9.85 8.48 -3.94
C VAL A 25 -10.15 7.12 -4.56
N ALA A 26 -11.34 6.55 -4.33
CA ALA A 26 -11.72 5.26 -4.90
C ALA A 26 -11.71 5.28 -6.43
N VAL A 27 -12.31 6.31 -7.04
CA VAL A 27 -12.36 6.47 -8.50
C VAL A 27 -10.97 6.59 -9.11
N VAL A 28 -10.05 7.31 -8.46
CA VAL A 28 -8.65 7.46 -8.93
C VAL A 28 -7.84 6.18 -8.69
N LEU A 29 -8.06 5.51 -7.56
CA LEU A 29 -7.27 4.36 -7.13
C LEU A 29 -7.44 3.15 -8.06
N VAL A 30 -8.63 2.92 -8.62
CA VAL A 30 -8.88 1.79 -9.53
C VAL A 30 -7.96 1.84 -10.75
N PRO A 31 -8.05 2.84 -11.66
CA PRO A 31 -7.19 2.88 -12.85
C PRO A 31 -5.70 3.00 -12.49
N GLN A 32 -5.36 3.70 -11.40
CA GLN A 32 -3.99 3.82 -10.92
C GLN A 32 -3.40 2.48 -10.50
N ALA A 33 -4.14 1.68 -9.72
CA ALA A 33 -3.72 0.35 -9.30
C ALA A 33 -3.55 -0.59 -10.50
N MET A 34 -4.47 -0.54 -11.48
CA MET A 34 -4.36 -1.34 -12.70
C MET A 34 -3.08 -0.99 -13.47
N ALA A 35 -2.80 0.30 -13.69
CA ALA A 35 -1.60 0.76 -14.38
C ALA A 35 -0.33 0.31 -13.67
N TYR A 36 -0.29 0.42 -12.34
CA TYR A 36 0.87 0.01 -11.54
C TYR A 36 1.07 -1.51 -11.50
N GLY A 37 -0.01 -2.30 -11.45
CA GLY A 37 0.07 -3.75 -11.62
C GLY A 37 0.74 -4.15 -12.94
N MET A 38 0.37 -3.46 -14.03
CA MET A 38 0.97 -3.67 -15.35
C MET A 38 2.45 -3.28 -15.38
N LEU A 39 2.87 -2.21 -14.68
CA LEU A 39 4.29 -1.86 -14.55
C LEU A 39 5.11 -2.94 -13.84
N ALA A 40 4.51 -3.66 -12.90
CA ALA A 40 5.14 -4.80 -12.23
C ALA A 40 5.09 -6.10 -13.06
N GLY A 41 4.42 -6.10 -14.22
CA GLY A 41 4.18 -7.29 -15.03
C GLY A 41 3.18 -8.27 -14.42
N LEU A 42 2.39 -7.84 -13.42
CA LEU A 42 1.44 -8.70 -12.71
C LEU A 42 0.01 -8.58 -13.30
N PRO A 43 -0.83 -9.62 -13.13
CA PRO A 43 -2.25 -9.52 -13.41
C PRO A 43 -2.90 -8.37 -12.66
N VAL A 44 -3.83 -7.69 -13.31
CA VAL A 44 -4.45 -6.47 -12.81
C VAL A 44 -5.22 -6.71 -11.50
N GLU A 45 -5.83 -7.88 -11.36
CA GLU A 45 -6.60 -8.28 -10.19
C GLU A 45 -5.73 -8.30 -8.93
N VAL A 46 -4.46 -8.69 -9.06
CA VAL A 46 -3.49 -8.71 -7.95
C VAL A 46 -3.20 -7.30 -7.46
N ALA A 47 -3.14 -6.32 -8.37
CA ALA A 47 -2.94 -4.93 -7.99
C ALA A 47 -4.19 -4.30 -7.34
N LEU A 48 -5.39 -4.74 -7.70
CA LEU A 48 -6.62 -4.33 -7.01
C LEU A 48 -6.68 -4.86 -5.58
N TYR A 49 -6.18 -6.08 -5.35
CA TYR A 49 -6.04 -6.62 -3.99
C TYR A 49 -4.99 -5.85 -3.18
N SER A 50 -3.87 -5.46 -3.82
CA SER A 50 -2.81 -4.70 -3.16
C SER A 50 -3.17 -3.25 -2.84
N SER A 51 -4.21 -2.69 -3.47
CA SER A 51 -4.72 -1.35 -3.13
C SER A 51 -5.78 -1.38 -2.03
N THR A 52 -6.64 -2.40 -2.02
CA THR A 52 -7.81 -2.44 -1.10
C THR A 52 -7.40 -2.79 0.33
N LEU A 53 -6.62 -3.85 0.51
CA LEU A 53 -6.30 -4.36 1.85
C LEU A 53 -5.43 -3.39 2.67
N PRO A 54 -4.36 -2.78 2.12
CA PRO A 54 -3.57 -1.79 2.85
C PRO A 54 -4.36 -0.55 3.24
N LEU A 55 -5.33 -0.12 2.44
CA LEU A 55 -6.18 1.02 2.75
C LEU A 55 -7.02 0.77 4.00
N ILE A 56 -7.64 -0.42 4.10
CA ILE A 56 -8.42 -0.83 5.28
C ILE A 56 -7.53 -0.94 6.51
N LEU A 57 -6.36 -1.58 6.37
CA LEU A 57 -5.40 -1.71 7.47
C LEU A 57 -4.89 -0.34 7.93
N TYR A 58 -4.59 0.56 6.99
CA TYR A 58 -4.12 1.90 7.32
C TYR A 58 -5.21 2.75 7.99
N ALA A 59 -6.48 2.61 7.62
CA ALA A 59 -7.56 3.29 8.32
C ALA A 59 -7.67 2.89 9.81
N ALA A 60 -7.32 1.63 10.13
CA ALA A 60 -7.35 1.11 11.50
C ALA A 60 -6.09 1.47 12.31
N PHE A 61 -4.90 1.40 11.70
CA PHE A 61 -3.61 1.52 12.40
C PHE A 61 -2.81 2.78 12.07
N GLY A 62 -3.22 3.53 11.06
CA GLY A 62 -2.52 4.70 10.55
C GLY A 62 -2.54 5.88 11.52
N SER A 63 -1.51 6.72 11.41
CA SER A 63 -1.35 7.93 12.22
C SER A 63 -1.97 9.17 11.56
N SER A 64 -2.06 9.19 10.23
CA SER A 64 -2.63 10.31 9.47
C SER A 64 -4.03 9.98 8.95
N ARG A 65 -4.96 10.93 9.12
CA ARG A 65 -6.35 10.83 8.65
C ARG A 65 -6.52 11.03 7.14
N THR A 66 -5.55 11.67 6.49
CA THR A 66 -5.64 12.10 5.08
C THR A 66 -4.72 11.33 4.15
N LEU A 67 -3.84 10.48 4.69
CA LEU A 67 -2.93 9.68 3.87
C LEU A 67 -3.69 8.50 3.27
N ALA A 68 -3.76 8.46 1.94
CA ALA A 68 -4.20 7.28 1.20
C ALA A 68 -2.99 6.37 0.93
N VAL A 69 -3.10 5.10 1.32
CA VAL A 69 -2.07 4.08 1.06
C VAL A 69 -2.53 3.19 -0.07
N GLY A 70 -1.63 2.88 -0.99
CA GLY A 70 -1.90 2.03 -2.14
C GLY A 70 -0.61 1.69 -2.90
N PRO A 71 -0.72 1.01 -4.05
CA PRO A 71 0.42 0.74 -4.90
C PRO A 71 1.05 2.05 -5.40
N VAL A 72 2.39 2.04 -5.53
CA VAL A 72 3.18 3.19 -5.99
C VAL A 72 3.97 2.78 -7.23
N GLY A 73 4.04 3.66 -8.23
CA GLY A 73 4.68 3.35 -9.51
C GLY A 73 6.12 2.87 -9.38
N LEU A 74 6.94 3.55 -8.58
CA LEU A 74 8.35 3.15 -8.34
C LEU A 74 8.45 1.75 -7.74
N MET A 75 7.67 1.45 -6.70
CA MET A 75 7.67 0.13 -6.06
C MET A 75 7.22 -0.97 -7.02
N SER A 76 6.31 -0.64 -7.94
CA SER A 76 5.81 -1.57 -8.95
C SER A 76 6.89 -1.88 -9.99
N LEU A 77 7.60 -0.87 -10.47
CA LEU A 77 8.75 -1.05 -11.35
C LEU A 77 9.86 -1.87 -10.69
N MET A 78 10.18 -1.60 -9.42
CA MET A 78 11.18 -2.37 -8.68
C MET A 78 10.76 -3.83 -8.51
N THR A 79 9.48 -4.09 -8.22
CA THR A 79 8.94 -5.45 -8.13
C THR A 79 9.08 -6.18 -9.46
N GLY A 80 8.68 -5.54 -10.57
CA GLY A 80 8.83 -6.11 -11.92
C GLY A 80 10.28 -6.39 -12.28
N ALA A 81 11.19 -5.46 -11.98
CA ALA A 81 12.63 -5.65 -12.21
C ALA A 81 13.18 -6.85 -11.43
N THR A 82 12.79 -7.02 -10.16
CA THR A 82 13.18 -8.20 -9.35
C THR A 82 12.65 -9.50 -9.95
N LEU A 83 11.42 -9.54 -10.45
CA LEU A 83 10.87 -10.76 -11.08
C LEU A 83 11.62 -11.12 -12.38
N ILE A 84 11.99 -10.11 -13.17
CA ILE A 84 12.78 -10.27 -14.40
C ILE A 84 14.17 -10.80 -14.07
N GLU A 85 14.84 -10.23 -13.06
CA GLU A 85 16.18 -10.64 -12.64
C GLU A 85 16.23 -12.10 -12.15
N LEU A 86 15.16 -12.55 -11.50
CA LEU A 86 14.99 -13.95 -11.08
C LEU A 86 14.56 -14.89 -12.22
N ASN A 87 14.43 -14.38 -13.45
CA ASN A 87 14.01 -15.11 -14.64
C ASN A 87 12.63 -15.80 -14.49
N ILE A 88 11.73 -15.19 -13.73
CA ILE A 88 10.38 -15.70 -13.47
C ILE A 88 9.44 -15.21 -14.55
N ASN A 89 9.12 -16.08 -15.51
CA ASN A 89 8.30 -15.74 -16.68
C ASN A 89 6.89 -16.34 -16.65
N ASN A 90 6.61 -17.25 -15.71
CA ASN A 90 5.29 -17.85 -15.57
C ASN A 90 4.41 -17.00 -14.64
N VAL A 91 3.21 -16.61 -15.11
CA VAL A 91 2.29 -15.73 -14.37
C VAL A 91 2.00 -16.24 -12.94
N ASN A 92 1.76 -17.54 -12.76
CA ASN A 92 1.49 -18.09 -11.42
C ASN A 92 2.71 -17.96 -10.49
N GLN A 93 3.91 -18.16 -11.03
CA GLN A 93 5.15 -17.97 -10.27
C GLN A 93 5.42 -16.50 -9.97
N MET A 94 5.13 -15.58 -10.92
CA MET A 94 5.27 -14.14 -10.72
C MET A 94 4.39 -13.67 -9.55
N VAL A 95 3.12 -14.11 -9.54
CA VAL A 95 2.19 -13.79 -8.45
C VAL A 95 2.71 -14.34 -7.12
N SER A 96 3.11 -15.61 -7.06
CA SER A 96 3.66 -16.20 -5.83
C SER A 96 4.93 -15.50 -5.34
N ALA A 97 5.82 -15.15 -6.25
CA ALA A 97 7.06 -14.44 -5.94
C ALA A 97 6.78 -13.01 -5.44
N ALA A 98 5.86 -12.29 -6.06
CA ALA A 98 5.45 -10.96 -5.60
C ALA A 98 4.85 -10.99 -4.19
N HIS A 99 4.00 -11.97 -3.87
CA HIS A 99 3.47 -12.15 -2.51
C HIS A 99 4.57 -12.45 -1.51
N THR A 100 5.52 -13.32 -1.88
CA THR A 100 6.66 -13.67 -1.01
C THR A 100 7.55 -12.46 -0.77
N LEU A 101 7.85 -11.69 -1.82
CA LEU A 101 8.62 -10.45 -1.73
C LEU A 101 7.92 -9.44 -0.81
N ALA A 102 6.61 -9.23 -0.98
CA ALA A 102 5.82 -8.34 -0.14
C ALA A 102 5.84 -8.79 1.34
N PHE A 103 5.74 -10.10 1.59
CA PHE A 103 5.81 -10.67 2.93
C PHE A 103 7.19 -10.44 3.60
N LEU A 104 8.28 -10.69 2.86
CA LEU A 104 9.64 -10.47 3.34
C LEU A 104 9.90 -8.98 3.64
N ILE A 105 9.45 -8.08 2.75
CA ILE A 105 9.53 -6.64 2.97
C ILE A 105 8.73 -6.26 4.23
N GLY A 106 7.54 -6.82 4.43
CA GLY A 106 6.75 -6.61 5.63
C GLY A 106 7.49 -6.99 6.91
N ILE A 107 8.14 -8.16 6.94
CA ILE A 107 8.98 -8.59 8.06
C ILE A 107 10.15 -7.62 8.29
N LEU A 108 10.83 -7.21 7.22
CA LEU A 108 11.94 -6.26 7.31
C LEU A 108 11.49 -4.92 7.88
N LEU A 109 10.38 -4.36 7.39
CA LEU A 109 9.82 -3.10 7.88
C LEU A 109 9.38 -3.20 9.35
N LEU A 110 8.78 -4.31 9.76
CA LEU A 110 8.44 -4.57 11.16
C LEU A 110 9.70 -4.66 12.04
N SER A 111 10.74 -5.33 11.56
CA SER A 111 12.03 -5.44 12.25
C SER A 111 12.70 -4.08 12.41
N MET A 112 12.71 -3.26 11.35
CA MET A 112 13.20 -1.88 11.39
C MET A 112 12.43 -1.00 12.38
N ARG A 113 11.10 -1.20 12.48
CA ARG A 113 10.28 -0.52 13.48
C ARG A 113 10.67 -0.90 14.90
N VAL A 114 10.91 -2.19 15.19
CA VAL A 114 11.38 -2.66 16.50
C VAL A 114 12.75 -2.07 16.83
N ALA A 115 13.65 -1.99 15.84
CA ALA A 115 14.95 -1.35 15.97
C ALA A 115 14.89 0.20 16.03
N LYS A 116 13.70 0.81 15.96
CA LYS A 116 13.47 2.27 15.98
C LYS A 116 14.22 3.04 14.88
N LEU A 117 14.47 2.40 13.73
CA LEU A 117 15.22 3.00 12.63
C LEU A 117 14.46 4.10 11.87
N GLY A 118 13.18 4.34 12.19
CA GLY A 118 12.42 5.46 11.63
C GLY A 118 13.05 6.83 11.90
N ALA A 119 13.87 6.97 12.94
CA ALA A 119 14.60 8.20 13.21
C ALA A 119 15.61 8.56 12.11
N VAL A 120 16.15 7.56 11.40
CA VAL A 120 17.12 7.75 10.30
C VAL A 120 16.47 8.42 9.10
N ILE A 121 15.17 8.18 8.88
CA ILE A 121 14.41 8.76 7.77
C ILE A 121 14.32 10.29 7.90
N ASN A 122 14.35 10.84 9.12
CA ASN A 122 14.35 12.29 9.34
C ASN A 122 15.62 12.99 8.85
N PHE A 123 16.66 12.23 8.48
CA PHE A 123 17.90 12.76 7.90
C PHE A 123 17.97 12.61 6.37
N LEU A 124 16.98 11.96 5.73
CA LEU A 124 16.84 12.03 4.28
C LEU A 124 16.22 13.39 3.92
N SER A 125 17.03 14.24 3.27
CA SER A 125 16.67 15.52 2.68
C SER A 125 15.96 15.37 1.35
#